data_AF-A0A7T8GSN8-F1
#
_entry.id   AF-A0A7T8GSN8-F1
#
_cell.length_a   1.000
_cell.length_b   1.000
_cell.length_c   1.000
_cell.angle_alpha   90.00
_cell.angle_beta   90.00
_cell.angle_gamma   90.00
#
_symmetry.space_group_name_H-M   'P 1'
#
loop_
_entity.id
_entity.type
_entity.pdbx_description
1 polymer ?
#
loop_
_entity_poly.entity_id
_entity_poly.type
_entity_poly.pdbx_seq_one_letter_code
_entity_poly.pdbx_strand_id
1 'polypeptide(L)'
;QSYFKSSSPSLSLEDGISLIRHLFALKPLRSYSNFSSMEEIGGSESYTFNRLEEIILSPEAKTPVLKNSISRVLEAESVGKDFLTSRINWVVQSSGVDYMHLLILAMDWLMGDVYGLESEFRFLICIHDEVRYVVRSEHRYRAAYCLHLANLMVRAVFVQQLGMDNLPLGVAFFSGVDVDKVMRKEPSSECVTPSNPMGLYLGYGISPGETLTFEEVLEKL
;
A
#
# COMPACT_ATOMS: atom_id res chain seq x y z
N GLN A 1 25.91 -17.85 18.58
CA GLN A 1 25.57 -16.42 18.59
C GLN A 1 26.54 -15.66 17.66
N SER A 2 26.28 -15.56 16.34
CA SER A 2 27.05 -14.63 15.48
C SER A 2 26.51 -14.40 14.05
N TYR A 3 25.24 -14.68 13.72
CA TYR A 3 24.75 -14.56 12.33
C TYR A 3 23.80 -13.38 12.04
N PHE A 4 23.53 -12.50 13.02
CA PHE A 4 22.64 -11.34 12.84
C PHE A 4 23.37 -9.99 12.77
N LYS A 5 24.53 -9.94 12.09
CA LYS A 5 25.21 -8.67 11.79
C LYS A 5 25.55 -8.58 10.29
N SER A 6 24.52 -8.56 9.46
CA SER A 6 24.58 -7.78 8.22
C SER A 6 23.52 -6.70 8.35
N SER A 7 23.91 -5.61 9.02
CA SER A 7 23.18 -4.36 8.98
C SER A 7 23.04 -3.94 7.52
N SER A 8 21.84 -4.11 6.97
CA SER A 8 21.40 -3.27 5.87
C SER A 8 21.73 -1.82 6.26
N PRO A 9 22.30 -0.98 5.37
CA PRO A 9 22.46 0.43 5.68
C PRO A 9 21.09 0.96 6.12
N SER A 10 21.05 1.65 7.25
CA SER A 10 19.81 2.25 7.74
C SER A 10 19.36 3.26 6.67
N LEU A 11 18.44 2.86 5.81
CA LEU A 11 17.82 3.74 4.83
C LEU A 11 17.15 4.88 5.60
N SER A 12 17.55 6.10 5.30
CA SER A 12 16.93 7.28 5.88
C SER A 12 15.57 7.52 5.23
N LEU A 13 14.73 8.33 5.87
CA LEU A 13 13.47 8.79 5.28
C LEU A 13 13.72 9.52 3.94
N GLU A 14 14.82 10.27 3.86
CA GLU A 14 15.24 10.99 2.65
C GLU A 14 15.58 10.04 1.50
N ASP A 15 16.23 8.91 1.79
CA ASP A 15 16.50 7.85 0.81
C ASP A 15 15.18 7.21 0.32
N GLY A 16 14.23 7.00 1.23
CA GLY A 16 12.90 6.47 0.92
C GLY A 16 12.10 7.39 0.01
N ILE A 17 12.07 8.69 0.31
CA ILE A 17 11.41 9.70 -0.53
C ILE A 17 12.09 9.80 -1.90
N SER A 18 13.42 9.74 -1.94
CA SER A 18 14.18 9.73 -3.19
C SER A 18 13.85 8.52 -4.06
N LEU A 19 13.72 7.34 -3.46
CA LEU A 19 13.27 6.13 -4.15
C LEU A 19 11.88 6.32 -4.75
N ILE A 20 10.94 6.86 -3.99
CA ILE A 20 9.58 7.13 -4.47
C ILE A 20 9.57 8.08 -5.67
N ARG A 21 10.28 9.21 -5.57
CA ARG A 21 10.40 10.17 -6.66
C ARG A 21 11.00 9.52 -7.91
N HIS A 22 12.01 8.66 -7.72
CA HIS A 22 12.59 7.90 -8.82
C HIS A 22 11.56 6.96 -9.46
N LEU A 23 10.85 6.17 -8.65
CA LEU A 23 9.83 5.23 -9.11
C LEU A 23 8.72 5.94 -9.90
N PHE A 24 8.29 7.12 -9.45
CA PHE A 24 7.29 7.93 -10.17
C PHE A 24 7.81 8.60 -11.44
N ALA A 25 9.12 8.82 -11.54
CA ALA A 25 9.75 9.38 -12.73
C ALA A 25 10.12 8.32 -13.78
N LEU A 26 9.98 7.02 -13.46
CA LEU A 26 10.30 5.95 -14.39
C LEU A 26 9.40 6.04 -15.63
N LYS A 27 10.01 5.96 -16.82
CA LYS A 27 9.25 5.79 -18.06
C LYS A 27 8.62 4.40 -18.10
N PRO A 28 7.45 4.25 -18.77
CA PRO A 28 6.83 2.93 -18.93
C PRO A 28 7.86 1.92 -19.41
N LEU A 29 7.94 0.78 -18.72
CA LEU A 29 8.79 -0.32 -19.18
C LEU A 29 8.27 -0.75 -20.56
N ARG A 30 9.17 -0.99 -21.52
CA ARG A 30 8.77 -1.60 -22.80
C ARG A 30 8.09 -2.93 -22.48
N SER A 31 6.88 -3.11 -23.01
CA SER A 31 6.14 -4.38 -22.94
C SER A 31 7.07 -5.54 -23.30
N TYR A 32 7.29 -6.46 -22.35
CA TYR A 32 8.03 -7.68 -22.62
C TYR A 32 7.08 -8.64 -23.36
N SER A 33 7.17 -8.64 -24.68
CA SER A 33 6.37 -9.49 -25.57
C SER A 33 6.99 -10.89 -25.78
N ASN A 34 7.60 -11.49 -24.75
CA ASN A 34 8.17 -12.83 -24.84
C ASN A 34 7.54 -13.73 -23.77
N PHE A 35 6.28 -14.10 -23.99
CA PHE A 35 5.63 -15.16 -23.23
C PHE A 35 5.99 -16.51 -23.88
N SER A 36 6.64 -17.41 -23.14
CA SER A 36 6.83 -18.80 -23.55
C SER A 36 6.32 -19.77 -22.49
N SER A 37 5.50 -20.70 -22.99
CA SER A 37 4.95 -21.94 -22.43
C SER A 37 3.89 -21.86 -21.33
N MET A 38 2.69 -22.32 -21.73
CA MET A 38 1.52 -22.72 -20.95
C MET A 38 0.79 -21.60 -20.20
N GLU A 39 0.27 -20.64 -20.97
CA GLU A 39 -0.70 -19.66 -20.46
C GLU A 39 -2.03 -20.34 -20.14
N GLU A 40 -2.53 -20.20 -18.92
CA GLU A 40 -3.98 -20.28 -18.71
C GLU A 40 -4.62 -19.07 -19.41
N ILE A 41 -5.42 -19.34 -20.45
CA ILE A 41 -6.12 -18.32 -21.23
C ILE A 41 -7.53 -18.20 -20.65
N GLY A 42 -7.80 -17.13 -19.90
CA GLY A 42 -9.08 -17.01 -19.17
C GLY A 42 -9.48 -15.64 -18.62
N GLY A 43 -8.72 -14.56 -18.86
CA GLY A 43 -9.04 -13.21 -18.36
C GLY A 43 -8.00 -12.67 -17.36
N SER A 44 -8.38 -11.63 -16.60
CA SER A 44 -7.46 -10.92 -15.67
C SER A 44 -6.94 -11.78 -14.52
N GLU A 45 -7.74 -12.77 -14.07
CA GLU A 45 -7.34 -13.70 -13.01
C GLU A 45 -6.23 -14.64 -13.48
N SER A 46 -6.34 -15.21 -14.68
CA SER A 46 -5.29 -16.05 -15.27
C SER A 46 -4.00 -15.28 -15.53
N TYR A 47 -4.09 -14.01 -15.95
CA TYR A 47 -2.91 -13.13 -16.07
C TYR A 47 -2.20 -12.94 -14.72
N THR A 48 -2.97 -12.80 -13.63
CA THR A 48 -2.43 -12.67 -12.28
C THR A 48 -1.68 -13.93 -11.86
N PHE A 49 -2.25 -15.11 -12.11
CA PHE A 49 -1.60 -16.39 -11.82
C PHE A 49 -0.31 -16.58 -12.62
N ASN A 50 -0.34 -16.32 -13.93
CA ASN A 50 0.84 -16.43 -14.79
C ASN A 50 1.98 -15.51 -14.30
N ARG A 51 1.65 -14.26 -13.91
CA ARG A 51 2.64 -13.30 -13.42
C ARG A 51 3.21 -13.68 -12.06
N LEU A 52 2.38 -14.20 -11.15
CA LEU A 52 2.83 -14.71 -9.85
C LEU A 52 3.73 -15.92 -10.02
N GLU A 53 3.37 -16.85 -10.90
CA GLU A 53 4.18 -18.03 -11.20
C GLU A 53 5.53 -17.64 -11.80
N GLU A 54 5.58 -16.68 -12.72
CA GLU A 54 6.83 -16.16 -13.29
C GLU A 54 7.76 -15.59 -12.20
N ILE A 55 7.21 -14.82 -11.25
CA ILE A 55 7.99 -14.28 -10.12
C ILE A 55 8.57 -15.41 -9.26
N ILE A 56 7.81 -16.47 -9.03
CA ILE A 56 8.21 -17.58 -8.15
C ILE A 56 9.20 -18.52 -8.83
N LEU A 57 9.05 -18.74 -10.12
CA LEU A 57 9.98 -19.56 -10.89
C LEU A 57 11.27 -18.81 -11.23
N SER A 58 11.32 -17.49 -11.01
CA SER A 58 12.56 -16.74 -11.15
C SER A 58 13.63 -17.22 -10.17
N PRO A 59 14.92 -17.20 -10.56
CA PRO A 59 16.02 -17.65 -9.70
C PRO A 59 16.06 -16.92 -8.35
N GLU A 60 15.71 -15.64 -8.35
CA GLU A 60 15.61 -14.80 -7.16
C GLU A 60 14.15 -14.34 -7.00
N ALA A 61 13.33 -15.17 -6.34
CA ALA A 61 11.93 -14.84 -6.06
C ALA A 61 11.83 -13.56 -5.22
N LYS A 62 11.52 -12.46 -5.91
CA LYS A 62 11.52 -11.09 -5.38
C LYS A 62 10.18 -10.41 -5.58
N THR A 63 9.81 -9.52 -4.66
CA THR A 63 8.62 -8.68 -4.85
C THR A 63 8.78 -7.78 -6.09
N PRO A 64 7.68 -7.44 -6.79
CA PRO A 64 7.75 -6.75 -8.07
C PRO A 64 8.25 -5.31 -7.94
N VAL A 65 8.06 -4.64 -6.79
CA VAL A 65 8.39 -3.21 -6.63
C VAL A 65 9.66 -2.99 -5.83
N LEU A 66 9.68 -3.33 -4.53
CA LEU A 66 10.86 -3.08 -3.69
C LEU A 66 11.94 -4.16 -3.80
N LYS A 67 11.69 -5.22 -4.59
CA LYS A 67 12.62 -6.32 -4.85
C LYS A 67 13.09 -7.04 -3.58
N ASN A 68 12.22 -7.11 -2.56
CA ASN A 68 12.45 -7.89 -1.35
C ASN A 68 12.49 -9.38 -1.70
N SER A 69 13.45 -10.13 -1.15
CA SER A 69 13.63 -11.55 -1.43
C SER A 69 12.98 -12.43 -0.35
N ILE A 70 12.50 -13.60 -0.77
CA ILE A 70 12.11 -14.67 0.17
C ILE A 70 13.33 -15.18 0.94
N SER A 71 13.11 -15.83 2.08
CA SER A 71 14.19 -16.51 2.79
C SER A 71 14.94 -17.46 1.85
N ARG A 72 16.28 -17.44 1.89
CA ARG A 72 17.14 -18.25 1.00
C ARG A 72 16.79 -19.74 1.01
N VAL A 73 16.32 -20.26 2.14
CA VAL A 73 15.90 -21.67 2.30
C VAL A 73 14.68 -22.03 1.44
N LEU A 74 13.90 -21.03 1.00
CA LEU A 74 12.69 -21.18 0.18
C LEU A 74 12.89 -20.67 -1.26
N GLU A 75 14.13 -20.38 -1.66
CA GLU A 75 14.47 -20.06 -3.05
C GLU A 75 14.37 -21.32 -3.93
N ALA A 76 14.04 -21.13 -5.22
CA ALA A 76 13.82 -22.23 -6.16
C ALA A 76 15.03 -23.16 -6.30
N GLU A 77 16.25 -22.63 -6.13
CA GLU A 77 17.48 -23.42 -6.13
C GLU A 77 17.54 -24.42 -4.96
N SER A 78 16.96 -24.06 -3.81
CA SER A 78 16.98 -24.89 -2.60
C SER A 78 15.85 -25.91 -2.54
N VAL A 79 14.65 -25.55 -3.00
CA VAL A 79 13.43 -26.38 -2.83
C VAL A 79 12.81 -26.86 -4.15
N GLY A 80 13.34 -26.46 -5.30
CA GLY A 80 12.76 -26.78 -6.60
C GLY A 80 11.31 -26.32 -6.71
N LYS A 81 10.39 -27.29 -6.83
CA LYS A 81 8.92 -27.07 -6.90
C LYS A 81 8.19 -27.34 -5.59
N ASP A 82 8.91 -27.61 -4.49
CA ASP A 82 8.27 -27.79 -3.20
C ASP A 82 7.81 -26.43 -2.63
N PHE A 83 6.77 -26.47 -1.78
CA PHE A 83 6.21 -25.30 -1.09
C PHE A 83 5.65 -24.19 -1.99
N LEU A 84 5.27 -24.48 -3.24
CA LEU A 84 4.72 -23.48 -4.18
C LEU A 84 3.59 -22.64 -3.58
N THR A 85 2.61 -23.25 -2.91
CA THR A 85 1.51 -22.52 -2.25
C THR A 85 2.01 -21.50 -1.23
N SER A 86 2.99 -21.87 -0.40
CA SER A 86 3.59 -20.97 0.59
C SER A 86 4.39 -19.85 -0.08
N ARG A 87 5.07 -20.14 -1.19
CA ARG A 87 5.82 -19.14 -1.97
C ARG A 87 4.88 -18.14 -2.66
N ILE A 88 3.75 -18.61 -3.22
CA ILE A 88 2.68 -17.75 -3.76
C ILE A 88 2.16 -16.81 -2.68
N ASN A 89 1.77 -17.36 -1.54
CA ASN A 89 1.26 -16.57 -0.42
C ASN A 89 2.30 -15.56 0.05
N TRP A 90 3.58 -15.95 0.10
CA TRP A 90 4.67 -15.05 0.47
C TRP A 90 4.82 -13.89 -0.51
N VAL A 91 4.79 -14.14 -1.83
CA VAL A 91 4.90 -13.07 -2.84
C VAL A 91 3.73 -12.10 -2.70
N VAL A 92 2.50 -12.60 -2.56
CA VAL A 92 1.31 -11.76 -2.43
C VAL A 92 1.36 -10.93 -1.14
N GLN A 93 1.64 -11.56 0.01
CA GLN A 93 1.70 -10.87 1.30
C GLN A 93 2.84 -9.86 1.37
N SER A 94 4.03 -10.22 0.87
CA SER A 94 5.19 -9.32 0.86
C SER A 94 4.99 -8.15 -0.10
N SER A 95 4.30 -8.38 -1.23
CA SER A 95 3.90 -7.29 -2.13
C SER A 95 2.89 -6.35 -1.48
N GLY A 96 2.00 -6.87 -0.61
CA GLY A 96 1.13 -6.03 0.24
C GLY A 96 1.93 -5.17 1.22
N VAL A 97 3.00 -5.70 1.81
CA VAL A 97 3.90 -4.92 2.68
C VAL A 97 4.63 -3.83 1.88
N ASP A 98 5.14 -4.15 0.69
CA ASP A 98 5.74 -3.16 -0.22
C ASP A 98 4.77 -2.01 -0.51
N TYR A 99 3.50 -2.33 -0.75
CA TYR A 99 2.44 -1.36 -0.99
C TYR A 99 2.29 -0.40 0.20
N MET A 100 2.19 -0.93 1.42
CA MET A 100 2.01 -0.12 2.62
C MET A 100 3.21 0.79 2.89
N HIS A 101 4.43 0.29 2.70
CA HIS A 101 5.63 1.12 2.86
C HIS A 101 5.65 2.28 1.85
N LEU A 102 5.32 2.02 0.59
CA LEU A 102 5.26 3.07 -0.43
C LEU A 102 4.12 4.05 -0.17
N LEU A 103 2.98 3.60 0.35
CA LEU A 103 1.86 4.46 0.70
C LEU A 103 2.23 5.42 1.84
N ILE A 104 2.94 4.93 2.87
CA ILE A 104 3.42 5.76 4.00
C ILE A 104 4.44 6.79 3.51
N LEU A 105 5.44 6.36 2.75
CA LEU A 105 6.46 7.28 2.20
C LEU A 105 5.85 8.30 1.23
N ALA A 106 4.85 7.92 0.43
CA ALA A 106 4.14 8.83 -0.46
C ALA A 106 3.32 9.86 0.33
N MET A 107 2.70 9.46 1.43
CA MET A 107 2.02 10.38 2.35
C MET A 107 3.01 11.35 2.98
N ASP A 108 4.15 10.88 3.46
CA ASP A 108 5.19 11.74 4.05
C ASP A 108 5.70 12.76 3.03
N TRP A 109 5.96 12.32 1.79
CA TRP A 109 6.39 13.21 0.72
C TRP A 109 5.32 14.24 0.33
N LEU A 110 4.06 13.83 0.14
CA LEU A 110 2.98 14.73 -0.24
C LEU A 110 2.69 15.74 0.86
N MET A 111 2.47 15.29 2.10
CA MET A 111 2.12 16.17 3.21
C MET A 111 3.31 17.02 3.64
N GLY A 112 4.51 16.43 3.78
CA GLY A 112 5.72 17.12 4.21
C GLY A 112 6.29 18.03 3.14
N ASP A 113 6.76 17.46 2.03
CA ASP A 113 7.58 18.19 1.06
C ASP A 113 6.74 19.02 0.08
N VAL A 114 5.59 18.50 -0.36
CA VAL A 114 4.75 19.18 -1.37
C VAL A 114 3.88 20.25 -0.72
N TYR A 115 3.26 19.95 0.42
CA TYR A 115 2.35 20.88 1.11
C TYR A 115 2.97 21.63 2.29
N GLY A 116 4.18 21.27 2.74
CA GLY A 116 4.85 21.96 3.86
C GLY A 116 4.20 21.71 5.22
N LEU A 117 3.58 20.54 5.42
CA LEU A 117 2.74 20.22 6.58
C LEU A 117 3.38 19.21 7.54
N GLU A 118 4.70 19.03 7.52
CA GLU A 118 5.44 18.08 8.36
C GLU A 118 5.03 18.09 9.85
N SER A 119 4.80 19.28 10.43
CA SER A 119 4.40 19.43 11.85
C SER A 119 2.91 19.18 12.14
N GLU A 120 2.12 18.96 11.09
CA GLU A 120 0.65 19.00 11.12
C GLU A 120 -0.01 17.62 10.98
N PHE A 121 0.78 16.60 10.62
CA PHE A 121 0.35 15.20 10.58
C PHE A 121 1.38 14.29 11.22
N ARG A 122 0.95 13.12 11.69
CA ARG A 122 1.80 12.07 12.21
C ARG A 122 1.25 10.72 11.81
N PHE A 123 2.12 9.84 11.35
CA PHE A 123 1.81 8.42 11.22
C PHE A 123 1.38 7.86 12.59
N LEU A 124 0.24 7.19 12.64
CA LEU A 124 -0.30 6.60 13.86
C LEU A 124 -0.07 5.10 13.89
N ILE A 125 -0.60 4.40 12.89
CA ILE A 125 -0.55 2.95 12.84
C ILE A 125 -0.75 2.42 11.41
N CYS A 126 -0.11 1.30 11.13
CA CYS A 126 -0.33 0.47 9.96
C CYS A 126 -0.63 -0.95 10.45
N ILE A 127 -1.86 -1.42 10.29
CA ILE A 127 -2.29 -2.78 10.65
C ILE A 127 -2.95 -3.42 9.45
N HIS A 128 -2.47 -4.60 9.05
CA HIS A 128 -2.98 -5.33 7.89
C HIS A 128 -2.97 -4.44 6.63
N ASP A 129 -4.14 -4.01 6.18
CA ASP A 129 -4.43 -3.17 5.02
C ASP A 129 -4.90 -1.76 5.41
N GLU A 130 -4.86 -1.40 6.69
CA GLU A 130 -5.22 -0.07 7.19
C GLU A 130 -3.99 0.77 7.52
N VAL A 131 -4.00 2.03 7.06
CA VAL A 131 -3.07 3.06 7.50
C VAL A 131 -3.84 4.22 8.12
N ARG A 132 -3.39 4.71 9.28
CA ARG A 132 -4.02 5.84 9.97
C ARG A 132 -3.01 6.89 10.33
N TYR A 133 -3.47 8.14 10.26
CA TYR A 133 -2.69 9.33 10.61
C TYR A 133 -3.46 10.18 11.61
N VAL A 134 -2.74 10.83 12.52
CA VAL A 134 -3.29 11.94 13.31
C VAL A 134 -2.94 13.21 12.57
N VAL A 135 -3.93 14.05 12.32
CA VAL A 135 -3.78 15.30 11.54
C VAL A 135 -4.46 16.43 12.30
N ARG A 136 -3.89 17.64 12.29
CA ARG A 136 -4.61 18.82 12.76
C ARG A 136 -5.91 18.98 11.98
N SER A 137 -7.00 19.30 12.67
CA SER A 137 -8.34 19.35 12.07
C SER A 137 -8.41 20.28 10.87
N GLU A 138 -7.62 21.34 10.85
CA GLU A 138 -7.46 22.31 9.77
C GLU A 138 -7.04 21.68 8.43
N HIS A 139 -6.27 20.59 8.49
CA HIS A 139 -5.66 19.93 7.34
C HIS A 139 -6.26 18.55 7.02
N ARG A 140 -7.36 18.17 7.71
CA ARG A 140 -7.97 16.83 7.58
C ARG A 140 -8.37 16.46 6.15
N TYR A 141 -8.97 17.39 5.39
CA TYR A 141 -9.38 17.14 4.00
C TYR A 141 -8.19 17.11 3.05
N ARG A 142 -7.15 17.91 3.33
CA ARG A 142 -5.90 17.84 2.57
C ARG A 142 -5.15 16.53 2.80
N ALA A 143 -5.16 16.01 4.03
CA ALA A 143 -4.59 14.70 4.31
C ALA A 143 -5.39 13.57 3.63
N ALA A 144 -6.73 13.64 3.64
CA ALA A 144 -7.57 12.71 2.90
C ALA A 144 -7.28 12.75 1.39
N TYR A 145 -7.12 13.95 0.82
CA TYR A 145 -6.72 14.15 -0.57
C TYR A 145 -5.37 13.52 -0.89
N CYS A 146 -4.36 13.79 -0.03
CA CYS A 146 -3.04 13.20 -0.19
C CYS A 146 -3.08 11.68 -0.11
N LEU A 147 -3.95 11.10 0.71
CA LEU A 147 -4.07 9.65 0.84
C LEU A 147 -4.67 9.02 -0.43
N HIS A 148 -5.68 9.65 -1.03
CA HIS A 148 -6.17 9.26 -2.36
C HIS A 148 -5.07 9.35 -3.43
N LEU A 149 -4.31 10.45 -3.47
CA LEU A 149 -3.21 10.61 -4.41
C LEU A 149 -2.10 9.57 -4.18
N ALA A 150 -1.70 9.34 -2.92
CA ALA A 150 -0.71 8.34 -2.58
C ALA A 150 -1.11 6.96 -3.10
N ASN A 151 -2.37 6.56 -2.93
CA ASN A 151 -2.90 5.30 -3.48
C ASN A 151 -2.82 5.24 -5.01
N LEU A 152 -3.23 6.30 -5.70
CA LEU A 152 -3.10 6.41 -7.16
C LEU A 152 -1.65 6.22 -7.60
N MET A 153 -0.72 6.94 -6.96
CA MET A 153 0.68 6.92 -7.33
C MET A 153 1.33 5.56 -7.07
N VAL A 154 1.09 4.96 -5.91
CA VAL A 154 1.61 3.62 -5.58
C VAL A 154 1.06 2.59 -6.56
N ARG A 155 -0.24 2.63 -6.88
CA ARG A 155 -0.84 1.72 -7.87
C ARG A 155 -0.27 1.89 -9.25
N ALA A 156 0.01 3.12 -9.68
CA ALA A 156 0.66 3.37 -10.96
C ALA A 156 2.05 2.72 -11.02
N VAL A 157 2.83 2.80 -9.94
CA VAL A 157 4.13 2.12 -9.85
C VAL A 157 3.97 0.60 -9.94
N PHE A 158 3.02 0.01 -9.22
CA PHE A 158 2.77 -1.43 -9.29
C PHE A 158 2.38 -1.87 -10.71
N VAL A 159 1.43 -1.19 -11.34
CA VAL A 159 0.99 -1.44 -12.73
C VAL A 159 2.18 -1.40 -13.68
N GLN A 160 3.03 -0.37 -13.56
CA GLN A 160 4.22 -0.23 -14.38
C GLN A 160 5.25 -1.36 -14.15
N GLN A 161 5.52 -1.73 -12.90
CA GLN A 161 6.47 -2.80 -12.56
C GLN A 161 5.96 -4.18 -12.99
N LEU A 162 4.65 -4.37 -13.04
CA LEU A 162 4.04 -5.59 -13.55
C LEU A 162 3.99 -5.64 -15.08
N GLY A 163 4.26 -4.54 -15.77
CA GLY A 163 4.27 -4.45 -17.24
C GLY A 163 2.89 -4.16 -17.83
N MET A 164 2.00 -3.56 -17.06
CA MET A 164 0.67 -3.15 -17.50
C MET A 164 0.70 -1.69 -17.99
N ASP A 165 0.00 -1.38 -19.07
CA ASP A 165 0.05 -0.06 -19.71
C ASP A 165 -0.87 0.98 -19.06
N ASN A 166 -1.95 0.55 -18.41
CA ASN A 166 -2.98 1.45 -17.89
C ASN A 166 -3.46 1.00 -16.49
N LEU A 167 -3.66 1.97 -15.60
CA LEU A 167 -4.32 1.78 -14.32
C LEU A 167 -5.82 2.03 -14.48
N PRO A 168 -6.71 1.05 -14.19
CA PRO A 168 -8.15 1.28 -14.24
C PRO A 168 -8.60 2.31 -13.20
N LEU A 169 -9.49 3.23 -13.59
CA LEU A 169 -10.00 4.29 -12.71
C LEU A 169 -10.68 3.73 -11.46
N GLY A 170 -11.42 2.62 -11.57
CA GLY A 170 -12.14 2.01 -10.45
C GLY A 170 -11.26 1.49 -9.31
N VAL A 171 -9.95 1.38 -9.52
CA VAL A 171 -8.98 1.02 -8.48
C VAL A 171 -8.00 2.15 -8.16
N ALA A 172 -8.05 3.26 -8.91
CA ALA A 172 -7.10 4.36 -8.81
C ALA A 172 -7.14 5.06 -7.44
N PHE A 173 -8.35 5.26 -6.91
CA PHE A 173 -8.59 5.92 -5.64
C PHE A 173 -9.15 4.93 -4.62
N PHE A 174 -9.01 5.23 -3.33
CA PHE A 174 -9.77 4.54 -2.30
C PHE A 174 -11.28 4.70 -2.55
N SER A 175 -12.07 3.69 -2.17
CA SER A 175 -13.53 3.79 -2.15
C SER A 175 -14.01 4.91 -1.23
N GLY A 176 -13.24 5.20 -0.19
CA GLY A 176 -13.38 6.37 0.66
C GLY A 176 -12.22 6.46 1.63
N VAL A 177 -11.97 7.67 2.15
CA VAL A 177 -11.05 7.92 3.24
C VAL A 177 -11.81 8.39 4.47
N ASP A 178 -11.62 7.68 5.56
CA ASP A 178 -12.26 7.97 6.83
C ASP A 178 -11.55 9.12 7.57
N VAL A 179 -12.35 10.10 7.98
CA VAL A 179 -11.94 11.25 8.79
C VAL A 179 -12.77 11.26 10.07
N ASP A 180 -12.10 11.06 11.21
CA ASP A 180 -12.76 10.95 12.50
C ASP A 180 -11.90 11.54 13.63
N LYS A 181 -12.56 11.95 14.71
CA LYS A 181 -11.93 12.37 15.96
C LYS A 181 -11.55 11.19 16.85
N VAL A 182 -12.16 10.02 16.62
CA VAL A 182 -11.90 8.79 17.38
C VAL A 182 -11.49 7.64 16.47
N MET A 183 -10.79 6.66 17.05
CA MET A 183 -10.44 5.43 16.34
C MET A 183 -11.59 4.43 16.46
N ARG A 184 -12.28 4.18 15.35
CA ARG A 184 -13.27 3.11 15.18
C ARG A 184 -13.16 2.52 13.78
N LYS A 185 -13.76 1.34 13.59
CA LYS A 185 -13.71 0.62 12.31
C LYS A 185 -14.49 1.36 11.22
N GLU A 186 -15.70 1.81 11.55
CA GLU A 186 -16.57 2.58 10.66
C GLU A 186 -16.86 3.94 11.31
N PRO A 187 -16.71 5.08 10.60
CA PRO A 187 -16.92 6.41 11.17
C PRO A 187 -18.35 6.67 11.66
N SER A 188 -19.33 5.92 11.15
CA SER A 188 -20.73 6.01 11.58
C SER A 188 -21.05 5.15 12.81
N SER A 189 -20.12 4.31 13.27
CA SER A 189 -20.38 3.36 14.34
C SER A 189 -20.47 4.04 15.70
N GLU A 190 -21.60 3.88 16.39
CA GLU A 190 -21.80 4.39 17.76
C GLU A 190 -21.02 3.61 18.82
N CYS A 191 -20.38 2.49 18.47
CA CYS A 191 -19.62 1.63 19.40
C CYS A 191 -20.39 1.29 20.69
N VAL A 192 -21.68 0.99 20.56
CA VAL A 192 -22.54 0.54 21.66
C VAL A 192 -22.14 -0.88 22.06
N THR A 193 -21.84 -1.07 23.35
CA THR A 193 -21.53 -2.38 23.93
C THR A 193 -22.20 -2.50 25.30
N PRO A 194 -22.27 -3.69 25.92
CA PRO A 194 -22.81 -3.81 27.28
C PRO A 194 -22.10 -2.92 28.32
N SER A 195 -20.81 -2.65 28.13
CA SER A 195 -20.03 -1.72 28.97
C SER A 195 -20.09 -0.27 28.51
N ASN A 196 -20.58 -0.01 27.29
CA ASN A 196 -20.84 1.33 26.74
C ASN A 196 -22.28 1.41 26.18
N PRO A 197 -23.31 1.38 27.05
CA PRO A 197 -24.70 1.28 26.61
C PRO A 197 -25.22 2.56 25.93
N MET A 198 -24.59 3.70 26.20
CA MET A 198 -24.98 5.01 25.66
C MET A 198 -24.26 5.36 24.35
N GLY A 199 -23.31 4.54 23.90
CA GLY A 199 -22.57 4.79 22.66
C GLY A 199 -21.72 6.07 22.69
N LEU A 200 -21.13 6.40 21.54
CA LEU A 200 -20.23 7.54 21.40
C LEU A 200 -20.96 8.89 21.38
N TYR A 201 -22.08 8.98 20.68
CA TYR A 201 -22.81 10.23 20.56
C TYR A 201 -23.52 10.62 21.87
N LEU A 202 -24.38 9.75 22.38
CA LEU A 202 -25.17 10.07 23.57
C LEU A 202 -24.34 9.95 24.85
N GLY A 203 -23.38 9.02 24.92
CA GLY A 203 -22.52 8.82 26.09
C GLY A 203 -21.36 9.80 26.22
N TYR A 204 -20.72 10.17 25.10
CA TYR A 204 -19.49 10.98 25.10
C TYR A 204 -19.59 12.28 24.30
N GLY A 205 -20.73 12.56 23.64
CA GLY A 205 -20.89 13.75 22.79
C GLY A 205 -20.06 13.71 21.51
N ILE A 206 -19.64 12.52 21.07
CA ILE A 206 -18.77 12.35 19.90
C ILE A 206 -19.64 12.05 18.69
N SER A 207 -19.69 12.99 17.75
CA SER A 207 -20.43 12.83 16.49
C SER A 207 -19.82 11.73 15.60
N PRO A 208 -20.63 11.14 14.71
CA PRO A 208 -20.14 10.35 13.59
C PRO A 208 -19.04 11.08 12.80
N GLY A 209 -18.04 10.34 12.36
CA GLY A 209 -17.03 10.82 11.42
C GLY A 209 -17.57 10.82 9.99
N GLU A 210 -16.68 11.11 9.04
CA GLU A 210 -16.98 11.20 7.62
C GLU A 210 -16.17 10.16 6.86
N THR A 211 -16.77 9.49 5.86
CA THR A 211 -16.04 8.73 4.84
C THR A 211 -16.17 9.51 3.56
N LEU A 212 -15.05 9.92 2.96
CA LEU A 212 -15.05 10.83 1.81
C LEU A 212 -14.53 10.12 0.57
N THR A 213 -15.27 10.18 -0.54
CA THR A 213 -14.76 9.80 -1.86
C THR A 213 -13.77 10.85 -2.38
N PHE A 214 -13.05 10.51 -3.45
CA PHE A 214 -12.13 11.47 -4.07
C PHE A 214 -12.84 12.75 -4.51
N GLU A 215 -14.04 12.64 -5.09
CA GLU A 215 -14.86 13.76 -5.52
C GLU A 215 -15.33 14.61 -4.33
N GLU A 216 -15.81 13.98 -3.26
CA GLU A 216 -16.26 14.69 -2.05
C GLU A 216 -15.13 15.42 -1.34
N VAL A 217 -13.90 14.86 -1.38
CA VAL A 217 -12.72 15.54 -0.87
C VAL A 217 -12.43 16.81 -1.68
N LEU A 218 -12.53 16.76 -3.01
CA LEU A 218 -12.29 17.93 -3.87
C LEU A 218 -13.25 19.08 -3.59
N GLU A 219 -14.51 18.79 -3.25
CA GLU A 219 -15.51 19.80 -2.87
C GLU A 219 -15.21 20.47 -1.52
N LYS A 220 -14.44 19.80 -0.64
CA LYS A 220 -14.13 20.26 0.72
C LYS A 220 -12.75 20.94 0.85
N LEU A 221 -11.94 20.98 -0.21
CA LEU A 221 -10.62 21.62 -0.25
C LEU A 221 -10.68 23.12 -0.50
#